data_AF-A0A0G1EX30-F1
#
_entry.id   AF-A0A0G1EX30-F1
#
_cell.length_a   1.000
_cell.length_b   1.000
_cell.length_c   1.000
_cell.angle_alpha   90.00
_cell.angle_beta   90.00
_cell.angle_gamma   90.00
#
_symmetry.space_group_name_H-M   'P 1'
#
loop_
_entity.id
_entity.type
_entity.pdbx_description
1 polymer ?
#
loop_
_entity_poly.entity_id
_entity_poly.type
_entity_poly.pdbx_seq_one_letter_code
_entity_poly.pdbx_strand_id
1 'polypeptide(L)'
;MVIIPFPFLFFHYIKKEDARDLLKKQRKFIPIILFAVVGVAVIIQFFVSPKIFSLYKDLNEPVPFMTQISSYVVIAITAVCSIIISIYLKSTPPNYERLDKVLAKYKEGEMIKTREILDFRYEIVIFVLLGVIVGYLVLSNIVPIYNLTNKY
;
A
#
# COMPACT_ATOMS: atom_id res chain seq x y z
N MET A 1 9.38 -23.16 -2.20
CA MET A 1 8.05 -22.53 -2.39
C MET A 1 7.93 -21.45 -1.33
N VAL A 2 8.15 -20.18 -1.69
CA VAL A 2 8.05 -19.05 -0.75
C VAL A 2 6.57 -18.76 -0.57
N ILE A 3 5.97 -19.36 0.46
CA ILE A 3 4.62 -19.00 0.90
C ILE A 3 4.75 -17.59 1.47
N ILE A 4 4.42 -16.58 0.66
CA ILE A 4 4.22 -15.22 1.16
C ILE A 4 3.02 -15.33 2.09
N PRO A 5 3.17 -15.26 3.42
CA PRO A 5 2.03 -15.36 4.29
C PRO A 5 1.35 -14.01 4.17
N PHE A 6 0.27 -13.92 3.38
CA PHE A 6 -0.72 -12.89 3.63
C PHE A 6 -1.24 -13.17 5.05
N PRO A 7 -0.95 -12.33 6.05
CA PRO A 7 -1.39 -12.57 7.42
C PRO A 7 -2.92 -12.44 7.59
N PHE A 8 -3.64 -12.19 6.48
CA PHE A 8 -4.88 -11.43 6.46
C PHE A 8 -6.17 -12.26 6.46
N LEU A 9 -6.16 -13.54 6.04
CA LEU A 9 -7.42 -14.25 5.75
C LEU A 9 -7.60 -15.60 6.44
N PHE A 10 -6.60 -16.11 7.14
CA PHE A 10 -6.69 -17.41 7.78
C PHE A 10 -6.23 -17.37 9.23
N PHE A 11 -7.17 -17.61 10.14
CA PHE A 11 -6.94 -17.75 11.57
C PHE A 11 -6.17 -19.04 11.84
N HIS A 12 -4.85 -18.97 11.74
CA HIS A 12 -3.99 -20.08 12.11
C HIS A 12 -3.60 -20.02 13.59
N TYR A 13 -3.32 -21.20 14.14
CA TYR A 13 -2.71 -21.36 15.45
C TYR A 13 -1.19 -21.40 15.27
N ILE A 14 -0.46 -20.67 16.11
CA ILE A 14 1.00 -20.57 16.08
C ILE A 14 1.57 -20.72 17.48
N LYS A 15 2.79 -21.25 17.60
CA LYS A 15 3.40 -21.45 18.92
C LYS A 15 3.73 -20.12 19.57
N LYS A 16 3.64 -20.07 20.90
CA LYS A 16 4.00 -18.90 21.72
C LYS A 16 5.37 -18.30 21.36
N GLU A 17 6.36 -19.15 21.11
CA GLU A 17 7.73 -18.76 20.78
C GLU A 17 7.83 -17.96 19.46
N ASP A 18 7.02 -18.31 18.46
CA ASP A 18 7.04 -17.70 17.14
C ASP A 18 6.27 -16.37 17.08
N ALA A 19 5.49 -16.04 18.12
CA ALA A 19 4.58 -14.90 18.12
C ALA A 19 5.30 -13.56 17.88
N ARG A 20 6.49 -13.36 18.46
CA ARG A 20 7.30 -12.15 18.24
C ARG A 20 7.78 -12.04 16.79
N ASP A 21 8.11 -13.15 16.17
CA ASP A 21 8.64 -13.17 14.81
C ASP A 21 7.55 -12.98 13.77
N LEU A 22 6.33 -13.44 14.04
CA LEU A 22 5.17 -13.10 13.22
C LEU A 22 4.87 -11.60 13.24
N LEU A 23 4.90 -10.97 14.41
CA LEU A 23 4.67 -9.53 14.53
C LEU A 23 5.74 -8.72 13.77
N LYS A 24 7.01 -9.13 13.84
CA LYS A 24 8.10 -8.52 13.05
C LYS A 24 7.87 -8.71 11.53
N LYS A 25 7.45 -9.90 11.11
CA LYS A 25 7.17 -10.21 9.69
C LYS A 25 6.02 -9.38 9.14
N GLN A 26 4.88 -9.34 9.85
CA GLN A 26 3.73 -8.51 9.48
C GLN A 26 4.13 -7.04 9.32
N ARG A 27 4.91 -6.52 10.26
CA ARG A 27 5.39 -5.14 10.21
C ARG A 27 6.27 -4.84 9.00
N LYS A 28 7.17 -5.77 8.62
CA LYS A 28 8.04 -5.62 7.45
C LYS A 28 7.27 -5.68 6.13
N PHE A 29 6.09 -6.29 6.11
CA PHE A 29 5.25 -6.37 4.92
C PHE A 29 4.67 -5.01 4.49
N ILE A 30 4.32 -4.16 5.46
CA ILE A 30 3.75 -2.81 5.22
C ILE A 30 4.65 -1.93 4.33
N PRO A 31 5.93 -1.69 4.63
CA PRO A 31 6.78 -0.84 3.80
C PRO A 31 7.03 -1.45 2.42
N ILE A 32 7.02 -2.79 2.28
CA ILE A 32 7.17 -3.45 0.98
C ILE A 32 6.00 -3.09 0.05
N ILE A 33 4.76 -3.14 0.56
CA ILE A 33 3.58 -2.75 -0.21
C ILE A 33 3.64 -1.27 -0.60
N LEU A 34 4.00 -0.38 0.34
CA LEU A 34 4.12 1.05 0.06
C LEU A 34 5.19 1.35 -0.99
N PHE A 35 6.31 0.62 -0.97
CA PHE A 35 7.36 0.75 -1.97
C PHE A 35 6.89 0.30 -3.35
N ALA A 36 6.10 -0.79 -3.43
CA ALA A 36 5.51 -1.26 -4.68
C ALA A 36 4.57 -0.21 -5.29
N VAL A 37 3.76 0.46 -4.47
CA VAL A 37 2.82 1.50 -4.91
C VAL A 37 3.54 2.74 -5.43
N VAL A 38 4.60 3.15 -4.73
CA VAL A 38 5.52 4.20 -5.21
C VAL A 38 6.12 3.82 -6.56
N GLY A 39 6.59 2.59 -6.72
CA GLY A 39 7.12 2.10 -7.99
C GLY A 39 6.11 2.18 -9.14
N VAL A 40 4.86 1.74 -8.90
CA VAL A 40 3.77 1.83 -9.89
C VAL A 40 3.47 3.29 -10.25
N ALA A 41 3.40 4.19 -9.26
CA ALA A 41 3.14 5.61 -9.49
C ALA A 41 4.23 6.26 -10.35
N VAL A 42 5.50 5.93 -10.10
CA VAL A 42 6.64 6.40 -10.91
C VAL A 42 6.54 5.89 -12.35
N ILE A 43 6.20 4.61 -12.55
CA ILE A 43 6.03 4.05 -13.90
C ILE A 43 4.93 4.80 -14.65
N ILE A 44 3.78 5.03 -14.02
CA ILE A 44 2.68 5.77 -14.65
C ILE A 44 3.14 7.18 -15.04
N GLN A 45 3.85 7.87 -14.15
CA GLN A 45 4.29 9.23 -14.39
C GLN A 45 5.30 9.35 -15.55
N PHE A 46 6.25 8.42 -15.64
CA PHE A 46 7.31 8.49 -16.65
C PHE A 46 6.91 7.89 -18.00
N PHE A 47 5.99 6.93 -18.03
CA PHE A 47 5.64 6.20 -19.26
C PHE A 47 4.24 6.48 -19.77
N VAL A 48 3.26 6.64 -18.89
CA VAL A 48 1.84 6.77 -19.28
C VAL A 48 1.49 8.24 -19.51
N SER A 49 1.79 9.11 -18.54
CA SER A 49 1.52 10.55 -18.65
C SER A 49 2.01 11.16 -19.97
N PRO A 50 3.27 10.97 -20.43
CA PRO A 50 3.73 11.56 -21.69
C PRO A 50 2.96 11.06 -22.91
N LYS A 51 2.53 9.79 -22.93
CA LYS A 51 1.73 9.23 -24.04
C LYS A 51 0.34 9.84 -24.13
N ILE A 52 -0.27 10.17 -23.00
CA ILE A 52 -1.57 10.85 -23.01
C ILE A 52 -1.40 12.26 -23.57
N PHE A 53 -0.36 12.99 -23.16
CA PHE A 53 -0.10 14.33 -23.70
C PHE A 53 0.14 14.33 -25.21
N SER A 54 0.82 13.32 -25.77
CA SER A 54 0.98 13.23 -27.23
C SER A 54 -0.36 12.97 -27.93
N LEU A 55 -1.20 12.07 -27.41
CA LEU A 55 -2.52 11.79 -27.99
C LEU A 55 -3.42 13.03 -28.03
N TYR A 56 -3.46 13.82 -26.96
CA TYR A 56 -4.25 15.06 -26.93
C TYR A 56 -3.73 16.09 -27.94
N LYS A 57 -2.41 16.19 -28.15
CA LYS A 57 -1.81 17.05 -29.18
C LYS A 57 -2.18 16.59 -30.59
N ASP A 58 -2.13 15.29 -30.86
CA ASP A 58 -2.44 14.72 -32.17
C ASP A 58 -3.92 14.92 -32.55
N LEU A 59 -4.81 14.86 -31.55
CA LEU A 59 -6.25 15.08 -31.72
C LEU A 59 -6.64 16.57 -31.69
N ASN A 60 -5.68 17.46 -31.45
CA ASN A 60 -5.87 18.90 -31.33
C ASN A 60 -6.89 19.29 -30.23
N GLU A 61 -6.97 18.47 -29.17
CA GLU A 61 -7.89 18.63 -28.06
C GLU A 61 -7.16 19.15 -26.80
N PRO A 62 -7.80 20.02 -26.01
CA PRO A 62 -7.19 20.49 -24.76
C PRO A 62 -7.13 19.35 -23.75
N VAL A 63 -5.96 19.16 -23.13
CA VAL A 63 -5.78 18.19 -22.06
C VAL A 63 -6.69 18.52 -20.87
N PRO A 64 -7.45 17.55 -20.34
CA PRO A 64 -8.39 17.80 -19.27
C PRO A 64 -7.65 18.23 -18.00
N PHE A 65 -8.24 19.17 -17.28
CA PHE A 65 -7.66 19.76 -16.07
C PHE A 65 -7.13 18.73 -15.06
N MET A 66 -7.85 17.62 -14.88
CA MET A 66 -7.44 16.53 -13.98
C MET A 66 -6.08 15.93 -14.37
N THR A 67 -5.73 15.87 -15.66
CA THR A 67 -4.42 15.36 -16.13
C THR A 67 -3.27 16.36 -15.99
N GLN A 68 -3.58 17.66 -16.00
CA GLN A 68 -2.54 18.69 -15.83
C GLN A 68 -2.05 18.72 -14.38
N ILE A 69 -2.98 18.59 -13.43
CA ILE A 69 -2.68 18.60 -12.00
C ILE A 69 -2.18 17.24 -11.51
N SER A 70 -2.57 16.14 -12.18
CA SER A 70 -2.20 14.80 -11.74
C SER A 70 -0.70 14.59 -11.68
N SER A 71 0.07 15.16 -12.61
CA SER A 71 1.53 15.10 -12.55
C SER A 71 2.07 15.59 -11.21
N TYR A 72 1.59 16.75 -10.76
CA TYR A 72 2.00 17.34 -9.48
C TYR A 72 1.48 16.54 -8.28
N VAL A 73 0.24 16.06 -8.35
CA VAL A 73 -0.38 15.27 -7.28
C VAL A 73 0.31 13.91 -7.12
N VAL A 74 0.64 13.24 -8.22
CA VAL A 74 1.37 11.96 -8.21
C VAL A 74 2.76 12.16 -7.62
N ILE A 75 3.47 13.23 -7.98
CA ILE A 75 4.78 13.54 -7.37
C ILE A 75 4.64 13.81 -5.87
N ALA A 76 3.64 14.58 -5.45
CA ALA A 76 3.38 14.87 -4.05
C ALA A 76 3.03 13.60 -3.25
N ILE A 77 2.12 12.76 -3.76
CA ILE A 77 1.77 11.46 -3.16
C ILE A 77 3.02 10.58 -3.06
N THR A 78 3.82 10.51 -4.12
CA THR A 78 5.04 9.69 -4.15
C THR A 78 6.06 10.16 -3.11
N ALA A 79 6.26 11.47 -2.98
CA ALA A 79 7.16 12.06 -1.98
C ALA A 79 6.65 11.80 -0.55
N VAL A 80 5.35 12.02 -0.30
CA VAL A 80 4.71 11.76 1.01
C VAL A 80 4.81 10.28 1.37
N CYS A 81 4.51 9.36 0.45
CA CYS A 81 4.66 7.92 0.67
C CYS A 81 6.11 7.55 0.98
N SER A 82 7.10 8.11 0.27
CA SER A 82 8.54 7.88 0.53
C SER A 82 8.97 8.37 1.92
N ILE A 83 8.48 9.52 2.36
CA ILE A 83 8.70 10.06 3.70
C ILE A 83 8.05 9.16 4.76
N ILE A 84 6.79 8.75 4.55
CA ILE A 84 6.06 7.84 5.45
C ILE A 84 6.81 6.50 5.57
N ILE A 85 7.27 5.93 4.46
CA ILE A 85 8.09 4.71 4.45
C ILE A 85 9.36 4.92 5.29
N SER A 86 10.07 6.03 5.07
CA SER A 86 11.32 6.33 5.77
C SER A 86 11.12 6.50 7.29
N ILE A 87 10.05 7.19 7.68
CA ILE A 87 9.66 7.35 9.09
C ILE A 87 9.25 6.00 9.69
N TYR A 88 8.47 5.20 8.96
CA TYR A 88 7.98 3.90 9.43
C TYR A 88 9.10 2.86 9.60
N LEU A 89 10.10 2.88 8.70
CA LEU A 89 11.29 2.02 8.80
C LEU A 89 12.21 2.43 9.95
N LYS A 90 12.35 3.73 10.24
CA LYS A 90 13.31 4.25 11.21
C LYS A 90 12.76 4.44 12.63
N SER A 91 11.49 4.81 12.80
CA SER A 91 11.04 5.48 14.03
C SER A 91 10.18 4.65 14.99
N THR A 92 9.73 3.45 14.62
CA THR A 92 8.85 2.69 15.51
C THR A 92 9.38 1.27 15.73
N PRO A 93 9.83 0.89 16.94
CA PRO A 93 9.97 -0.52 17.29
C PRO A 93 8.55 -1.15 17.40
N PRO A 94 8.41 -2.48 17.23
CA PRO A 94 7.12 -3.15 17.45
C PRO A 94 6.64 -2.87 18.87
N ASN A 95 5.39 -2.42 19.03
CA ASN A 95 4.81 -2.29 20.36
C ASN A 95 4.55 -3.71 20.91
N TYR A 96 5.46 -4.17 21.76
CA TYR A 96 5.36 -5.48 22.41
C TYR A 96 4.44 -5.46 23.62
N GLU A 97 3.98 -4.32 24.11
CA GLU A 97 3.21 -4.24 25.35
C GLU A 97 1.91 -5.06 25.27
N ARG A 98 1.21 -4.98 24.14
CA ARG A 98 0.00 -5.78 23.91
C ARG A 98 0.32 -7.26 23.70
N LEU A 99 1.43 -7.55 23.01
CA LEU A 99 1.90 -8.92 22.78
C LEU A 99 2.27 -9.58 24.11
N ASP A 100 3.05 -8.91 24.96
CA ASP A 100 3.52 -9.44 26.24
C ASP A 100 2.34 -9.73 27.18
N LYS A 101 1.29 -8.88 27.19
CA LYS A 101 0.04 -9.13 27.91
C LYS A 101 -0.70 -10.37 27.42
N VAL A 102 -0.67 -10.66 26.11
CA VAL A 102 -1.28 -11.86 25.53
C VAL A 102 -0.41 -13.09 25.85
N LEU A 103 0.91 -13.01 25.65
CA LEU A 103 1.85 -14.10 25.90
C LEU A 103 1.90 -14.52 27.37
N ALA A 104 1.60 -13.63 28.31
CA ALA A 104 1.51 -13.93 29.74
C ALA A 104 0.36 -14.90 30.10
N LYS A 105 -0.67 -15.00 29.25
CA LYS A 105 -1.82 -15.90 29.47
C LYS A 105 -1.57 -17.34 29.03
N TYR A 106 -0.50 -17.58 28.27
CA TYR A 106 -0.19 -18.88 27.66
C TYR A 106 1.10 -19.46 28.23
N LYS A 107 1.15 -20.79 28.40
CA LYS A 107 2.37 -21.52 28.78
C LYS A 107 3.32 -21.72 27.59
N GLU A 108 4.56 -22.06 27.87
CA GLU A 108 5.51 -22.46 26.82
C GLU A 108 5.00 -23.70 26.08
N GLY A 109 5.13 -23.70 24.74
CA GLY A 109 4.62 -24.77 23.87
C GLY A 109 3.13 -24.69 23.53
N GLU A 110 2.36 -23.80 24.16
CA GLU A 110 0.94 -23.63 23.80
C GLU A 110 0.76 -22.90 22.47
N MET A 111 -0.33 -23.26 21.80
CA MET A 111 -0.73 -22.71 20.52
C MET A 111 -1.64 -21.50 20.74
N ILE A 112 -1.26 -20.36 20.17
CA ILE A 112 -1.97 -19.09 20.27
C ILE A 112 -2.63 -18.79 18.93
N LYS A 113 -3.83 -18.22 18.97
CA LYS A 113 -4.50 -17.72 17.77
C LYS A 113 -3.81 -16.45 17.29
N THR A 114 -3.47 -16.40 16.00
CA THR A 114 -2.85 -15.22 15.37
C THR A 114 -3.67 -13.93 15.54
N ARG A 115 -5.01 -14.02 15.66
CA ARG A 115 -5.89 -12.85 15.86
C ARG A 115 -5.67 -12.11 17.18
N GLU A 116 -5.16 -12.79 18.20
CA GLU A 116 -4.89 -12.17 19.50
C GLU A 116 -3.55 -11.42 19.50
N ILE A 117 -2.67 -11.74 18.55
CA ILE A 117 -1.31 -11.20 18.42
C ILE A 117 -1.25 -10.07 17.39
N LEU A 118 -1.94 -10.23 16.26
CA LEU A 118 -1.90 -9.26 15.15
C LEU A 118 -3.02 -8.22 15.26
N ASP A 119 -2.66 -6.94 15.11
CA ASP A 119 -3.61 -5.84 15.10
C ASP A 119 -4.01 -5.49 13.65
N PHE A 120 -5.16 -5.99 13.21
CA PHE A 120 -5.70 -5.78 11.87
C PHE A 120 -6.06 -4.32 11.55
N ARG A 121 -6.14 -3.44 12.56
CA ARG A 121 -6.58 -2.04 12.35
C ARG A 121 -5.64 -1.29 11.41
N TYR A 122 -4.33 -1.47 11.57
CA TYR A 122 -3.33 -0.80 10.74
C TYR A 122 -3.38 -1.28 9.29
N GLU A 123 -3.64 -2.57 9.08
CA GLU A 123 -3.75 -3.14 7.73
C GLU A 123 -4.97 -2.60 6.99
N ILE A 124 -6.14 -2.52 7.65
CA ILE A 124 -7.35 -1.95 7.06
C ILE A 124 -7.12 -0.49 6.65
N VAL A 125 -6.49 0.31 7.52
CA VAL A 125 -6.18 1.72 7.21
C VAL A 125 -5.30 1.83 5.96
N ILE A 126 -4.29 0.97 5.82
CA ILE A 126 -3.42 0.96 4.65
C ILE A 126 -4.19 0.55 3.39
N PHE A 127 -5.03 -0.48 3.44
CA PHE A 127 -5.83 -0.89 2.28
C PHE A 127 -6.80 0.19 1.81
N VAL A 128 -7.45 0.90 2.74
CA VAL A 128 -8.32 2.03 2.39
C VAL A 128 -7.50 3.13 1.73
N LEU A 129 -6.35 3.49 2.31
CA LEU A 129 -5.45 4.50 1.74
C LEU A 129 -4.96 4.11 0.34
N LEU A 130 -4.62 2.84 0.14
CA LEU A 130 -4.24 2.28 -1.17
C LEU A 130 -5.38 2.39 -2.18
N GLY A 131 -6.59 2.01 -1.79
CA GLY A 131 -7.77 2.13 -2.64
C GLY A 131 -8.02 3.57 -3.09
N VAL A 132 -7.84 4.55 -2.20
CA VAL A 132 -7.98 5.97 -2.52
C VAL A 132 -6.91 6.43 -3.52
N ILE A 133 -5.64 6.09 -3.29
CA ILE A 133 -4.53 6.47 -4.18
C ILE A 133 -4.70 5.85 -5.57
N VAL A 134 -4.99 4.54 -5.63
CA VAL A 134 -5.17 3.83 -6.89
C VAL A 134 -6.43 4.31 -7.61
N GLY A 135 -7.52 4.54 -6.89
CA GLY A 135 -8.75 5.09 -7.45
C GLY A 135 -8.52 6.47 -8.09
N TYR A 136 -7.77 7.34 -7.41
CA TYR A 136 -7.36 8.62 -7.98
C TYR A 136 -6.54 8.45 -9.27
N LEU A 137 -5.56 7.56 -9.28
CA LEU A 137 -4.74 7.28 -10.47
C LEU A 137 -5.59 6.79 -11.64
N VAL A 138 -6.57 5.92 -11.39
CA VAL A 138 -7.50 5.45 -12.41
C VAL A 138 -8.33 6.59 -12.97
N LEU A 139 -8.96 7.40 -12.12
CA LEU A 139 -9.76 8.54 -12.58
C LEU A 139 -8.93 9.55 -13.36
N SER A 140 -7.70 9.79 -12.91
CA SER A 140 -6.79 10.72 -13.56
C SER A 140 -6.27 10.24 -14.92
N ASN A 141 -6.12 8.94 -15.15
CA ASN A 141 -5.49 8.42 -16.37
C ASN A 141 -6.51 7.79 -17.32
N ILE A 142 -7.44 6.97 -16.81
CA ILE A 142 -8.37 6.19 -17.62
C ILE A 142 -9.54 7.02 -18.14
N VAL A 143 -10.13 7.89 -17.31
CA VAL A 143 -11.29 8.71 -17.73
C VAL A 143 -10.93 9.65 -18.90
N PRO A 144 -9.78 10.36 -18.89
CA PRO A 144 -9.33 11.13 -20.04
C PRO A 144 -9.20 10.32 -21.33
N ILE A 145 -8.74 9.07 -21.24
CA ILE A 145 -8.63 8.18 -22.39
C ILE A 145 -10.02 7.82 -22.91
N TYR A 146 -10.93 7.42 -22.03
CA TYR A 146 -12.31 7.10 -22.40
C TYR A 146 -13.04 8.28 -23.04
N ASN A 147 -12.83 9.49 -22.52
CA ASN A 147 -13.43 10.70 -23.10
C ASN A 147 -12.91 10.98 -24.51
N LEU A 148 -11.64 10.70 -24.79
CA LEU A 148 -11.10 10.76 -26.15
C LEU A 148 -11.69 9.66 -27.03
N THR A 149 -11.68 8.42 -26.56
CA THR A 149 -12.17 7.27 -27.34
C THR A 149 -13.65 7.35 -27.65
N ASN A 150 -14.50 7.91 -26.77
CA ASN A 150 -15.93 8.05 -27.08
C ASN A 150 -16.23 9.19 -28.06
N LYS A 151 -15.27 10.10 -28.30
CA LYS A 151 -15.45 11.24 -29.19
C LYS A 151 -15.15 10.89 -30.66
N TYR A 152 -14.52 9.74 -30.92
CA TYR A 152 -14.11 9.26 -32.24
C TYR A 152 -14.58 7.81 -32.45
#